data_AF-A0A2M8G1C5-F1
#
_entry.id   AF-A0A2M8G1C5-F1
#
_cell.length_a   1.000
_cell.length_b   1.000
_cell.length_c   1.000
_cell.angle_alpha   90.00
_cell.angle_beta   90.00
_cell.angle_gamma   90.00
#
_symmetry.space_group_name_H-M   'P 1'
#
loop_
_entity.id
_entity.type
_entity.pdbx_description
1 polymer ?
#
loop_
_entity_poly.entity_id
_entity_poly.type
_entity_poly.pdbx_seq_one_letter_code
_entity_poly.pdbx_strand_id
1 'polypeptide(L)'
;MRVPEPIRRFVEIFSELPGIGPRQAIRLAFHFIHRGQALQSETASVLAGLKGVKICKQCFFIYHGAGDLCDICADPHRDKSVIAVVEKETDLLSLENAKKFTGRYLVVGDLKKSGILDTEQRLRLQSLKAWIKESLGGKAKEIVIAVNPAPSSDLIASLITQELKPFAEKVTRLGRGIPTGGEIEFADEETLREALTRRG
;
A
#
# COMPACT_ATOMS: atom_id res chain seq x y z
N MET A 1 -15.80 -10.26 -40.05
CA MET A 1 -16.69 -10.36 -38.85
C MET A 1 -16.31 -9.24 -37.90
N ARG A 2 -17.25 -8.37 -37.50
CA ARG A 2 -16.97 -7.28 -36.56
C ARG A 2 -17.32 -7.75 -35.14
N VAL A 3 -16.46 -7.43 -34.18
CA VAL A 3 -16.74 -7.68 -32.76
C VAL A 3 -17.98 -6.86 -32.35
N PRO A 4 -19.00 -7.47 -31.72
CA PRO A 4 -20.18 -6.76 -31.23
C PRO A 4 -19.83 -5.57 -30.34
N GLU A 5 -20.62 -4.50 -30.40
CA GLU A 5 -20.39 -3.26 -29.66
C GLU A 5 -20.24 -3.48 -28.13
N PRO A 6 -21.05 -4.31 -27.45
CA PRO A 6 -20.89 -4.52 -26.01
C PRO A 6 -19.53 -5.10 -25.61
N ILE A 7 -18.97 -5.98 -26.45
CA ILE A 7 -17.65 -6.57 -26.24
C ILE A 7 -16.56 -5.53 -26.46
N ARG A 8 -16.70 -4.68 -27.49
CA ARG A 8 -15.75 -3.59 -27.73
C ARG A 8 -15.68 -2.62 -26.56
N ARG A 9 -16.83 -2.17 -26.06
CA ARG A 9 -16.90 -1.24 -24.93
C ARG A 9 -16.33 -1.85 -23.65
N PHE A 10 -16.57 -3.14 -23.41
CA PHE A 10 -15.92 -3.86 -22.32
C PHE A 10 -14.39 -3.83 -22.46
N VAL A 11 -13.87 -4.15 -23.66
CA VAL A 11 -12.42 -4.15 -23.92
C VAL A 11 -11.82 -2.76 -23.71
N GLU A 12 -12.46 -1.73 -24.23
CA GLU A 12 -12.01 -0.33 -24.10
C GLU A 12 -11.79 0.00 -22.61
N ILE A 13 -12.80 -0.21 -21.75
CA ILE A 13 -12.72 0.11 -20.31
C ILE A 13 -11.74 -0.81 -19.56
N PHE A 14 -11.87 -2.14 -19.72
CA PHE A 14 -11.09 -3.09 -18.90
C PHE A 14 -9.62 -3.15 -19.31
N SER A 15 -9.25 -2.70 -20.51
CA SER A 15 -7.86 -2.62 -20.94
C SER A 15 -7.07 -1.44 -20.35
N GLU A 16 -7.75 -0.50 -19.69
CA GLU A 16 -7.11 0.58 -18.94
C GLU A 16 -6.67 0.14 -17.53
N LEU A 17 -7.13 -1.03 -17.07
CA LEU A 17 -6.78 -1.56 -15.76
C LEU A 17 -5.32 -2.02 -15.72
N PRO A 18 -4.60 -1.78 -14.61
CA PRO A 18 -3.20 -2.18 -14.48
C PRO A 18 -3.04 -3.70 -14.64
N GLY A 19 -2.18 -4.12 -15.57
CA GLY A 19 -1.92 -5.52 -15.87
C GLY A 19 -2.90 -6.18 -16.85
N ILE A 20 -3.94 -5.48 -17.33
CA ILE A 20 -4.90 -6.01 -18.29
C ILE A 20 -4.74 -5.31 -19.64
N GLY A 21 -4.19 -6.00 -20.64
CA GLY A 21 -4.14 -5.51 -22.01
C GLY A 21 -5.40 -5.85 -22.82
N PRO A 22 -5.57 -5.27 -24.04
CA PRO A 22 -6.74 -5.51 -24.89
C PRO A 22 -7.01 -6.99 -25.19
N ARG A 23 -5.95 -7.78 -25.39
CA ARG A 23 -6.03 -9.24 -25.60
C ARG A 23 -6.54 -10.00 -24.37
N GLN A 24 -6.23 -9.51 -23.17
CA GLN A 24 -6.72 -10.15 -21.95
C GLN A 24 -8.16 -9.69 -21.66
N ALA A 25 -8.46 -8.40 -21.88
CA ALA A 25 -9.80 -7.85 -21.72
C ALA A 25 -10.82 -8.56 -22.63
N ILE A 26 -10.50 -8.86 -23.90
CA ILE A 26 -11.41 -9.59 -24.79
C ILE A 26 -11.65 -11.04 -24.33
N ARG A 27 -10.63 -11.70 -23.76
CA ARG A 27 -10.79 -13.03 -23.16
C ARG A 27 -11.70 -12.99 -21.94
N LEU A 28 -11.59 -11.96 -21.10
CA LEU A 28 -12.48 -11.74 -19.96
C LEU A 28 -13.92 -11.50 -20.40
N ALA A 29 -14.14 -10.70 -21.46
CA ALA A 29 -15.47 -10.47 -22.03
C ALA A 29 -16.15 -11.80 -22.42
N PHE A 30 -15.45 -12.65 -23.20
CA PHE A 30 -15.98 -13.96 -23.56
C PHE A 30 -16.16 -14.89 -22.35
N HIS A 31 -15.29 -14.80 -21.35
CA HIS A 31 -15.47 -15.55 -20.10
C HIS A 31 -16.78 -15.18 -19.40
N PHE A 32 -17.08 -13.89 -19.23
CA PHE A 32 -18.35 -13.43 -18.64
C PHE A 32 -19.58 -13.86 -19.46
N ILE A 33 -19.48 -13.85 -20.79
CA ILE A 33 -20.56 -14.31 -21.67
C ILE A 33 -20.83 -15.81 -21.47
N HIS A 34 -19.78 -16.64 -21.48
CA HIS A 34 -19.92 -18.10 -21.32
C HIS A 34 -20.39 -18.52 -19.93
N ARG A 35 -20.09 -17.72 -18.88
CA ARG A 35 -20.53 -17.99 -17.50
C ARG A 35 -21.96 -17.51 -17.22
N GLY A 36 -22.56 -16.74 -18.12
CA GLY A 36 -23.96 -16.34 -18.07
C GLY A 36 -24.29 -15.12 -17.20
N GLN A 37 -25.57 -14.77 -17.18
CA GLN A 37 -26.08 -13.51 -16.59
C GLN A 37 -25.90 -13.41 -15.08
N ALA A 38 -25.88 -14.53 -14.36
CA ALA A 38 -25.70 -14.54 -12.90
C ALA A 38 -24.35 -13.94 -12.50
N LEU A 39 -23.25 -14.43 -13.09
CA LEU A 39 -21.91 -13.91 -12.82
C LEU A 39 -21.77 -12.45 -13.24
N GLN A 40 -22.38 -12.06 -14.37
CA GLN A 40 -22.36 -10.67 -14.84
C GLN A 40 -23.03 -9.73 -13.84
N SER A 41 -24.21 -10.13 -13.33
CA SER A 41 -24.98 -9.34 -12.38
C SER A 41 -24.27 -9.24 -11.02
N GLU A 42 -23.70 -10.35 -10.54
CA GLU A 42 -22.91 -10.39 -9.32
C GLU A 42 -21.67 -9.49 -9.44
N THR A 43 -20.93 -9.60 -10.55
CA THR A 43 -19.74 -8.77 -10.80
C THR A 43 -20.10 -7.28 -10.86
N ALA A 44 -21.19 -6.94 -11.52
CA ALA A 44 -21.69 -5.56 -11.56
C ALA A 44 -22.06 -5.04 -10.16
N SER A 45 -22.68 -5.88 -9.32
CA SER A 45 -23.00 -5.56 -7.93
C SER A 45 -21.74 -5.35 -7.08
N VAL A 46 -20.74 -6.22 -7.19
CA VAL A 46 -19.46 -6.10 -6.46
C VAL A 46 -18.72 -4.82 -6.87
N LEU A 47 -18.64 -4.53 -8.17
CA LEU A 47 -18.05 -3.29 -8.67
C LEU A 47 -18.80 -2.05 -8.18
N ALA A 48 -20.14 -2.08 -8.18
CA ALA A 48 -20.95 -0.99 -7.64
C ALA A 48 -20.71 -0.76 -6.14
N GLY A 49 -20.49 -1.84 -5.38
CA GLY A 49 -20.18 -1.80 -3.95
C GLY A 49 -18.91 -1.03 -3.60
N LEU A 50 -17.95 -0.91 -4.52
CA LEU A 50 -16.73 -0.10 -4.33
C LEU A 50 -17.04 1.38 -4.08
N LYS A 51 -18.21 1.89 -4.49
CA LYS A 51 -18.64 3.26 -4.18
C LYS A 51 -18.89 3.50 -2.69
N GLY A 52 -19.13 2.44 -1.92
CA GLY A 52 -19.42 2.52 -0.48
C GLY A 52 -18.18 2.61 0.40
N VAL A 53 -16.98 2.41 -0.15
CA VAL A 53 -15.74 2.48 0.63
C VAL A 53 -15.36 3.94 0.91
N LYS A 54 -14.63 4.14 2.00
CA LYS A 54 -14.15 5.44 2.49
C LYS A 54 -12.64 5.42 2.64
N ILE A 55 -12.03 6.60 2.70
CA ILE A 55 -10.62 6.77 3.04
C ILE A 55 -10.52 7.16 4.52
N CYS A 56 -9.72 6.44 5.29
CA CYS A 56 -9.47 6.74 6.69
C CYS A 56 -8.80 8.11 6.83
N LYS A 57 -9.34 9.01 7.67
CA LYS A 57 -8.80 10.36 7.88
C LYS A 57 -7.41 10.39 8.52
N GLN A 58 -6.98 9.29 9.14
CA GLN A 58 -5.72 9.21 9.89
C GLN A 58 -4.60 8.47 9.16
N CYS A 59 -4.90 7.33 8.51
CA CYS A 59 -3.89 6.51 7.86
C CYS A 59 -4.04 6.44 6.34
N PHE A 60 -5.08 7.04 5.78
CA PHE A 60 -5.41 7.02 4.35
C PHE A 60 -5.67 5.64 3.76
N PHE A 61 -5.87 4.61 4.59
CA PHE A 61 -6.31 3.30 4.13
C PHE A 61 -7.77 3.31 3.69
N ILE A 62 -8.08 2.53 2.66
CA ILE A 62 -9.44 2.34 2.15
C ILE A 62 -10.18 1.32 3.02
N TYR A 63 -11.33 1.68 3.57
CA TYR A 63 -12.10 0.80 4.46
C TYR A 63 -13.61 0.99 4.27
N HIS A 64 -14.40 0.09 4.88
CA HIS A 64 -15.85 0.17 4.91
C HIS A 64 -16.33 0.06 6.37
N GLY A 65 -17.10 1.04 6.85
CA GLY A 65 -17.54 1.07 8.24
C GLY A 65 -18.22 2.39 8.65
N ALA A 66 -18.67 2.43 9.91
CA ALA A 66 -19.22 3.63 10.54
C ALA A 66 -18.10 4.59 10.98
N GLY A 67 -18.35 5.89 10.92
CA GLY A 67 -17.38 6.92 11.28
C GLY A 67 -16.36 7.24 10.18
N ASP A 68 -15.22 7.78 10.62
CA ASP A 68 -14.14 8.35 9.79
C ASP A 68 -12.79 7.62 9.91
N LEU A 69 -12.70 6.62 10.80
CA LEU A 69 -11.49 5.86 11.09
C LEU A 69 -11.69 4.39 10.68
N CYS A 70 -10.65 3.79 10.10
CA CYS A 70 -10.63 2.34 9.87
C CYS A 70 -10.44 1.58 11.18
N ASP A 71 -10.69 0.27 11.15
CA ASP A 71 -10.60 -0.62 12.32
C ASP A 71 -9.23 -0.53 13.01
N ILE A 72 -8.14 -0.42 12.24
CA ILE A 72 -6.77 -0.30 12.79
C ILE A 72 -6.57 1.02 13.56
N CYS A 73 -7.10 2.14 13.06
CA CYS A 73 -6.95 3.44 13.72
C CYS A 73 -7.90 3.59 14.92
N ALA A 74 -9.07 2.97 14.86
CA ALA A 74 -10.06 2.97 15.92
C ALA A 74 -9.70 2.01 17.08
N ASP A 75 -8.91 0.97 16.81
CA ASP A 75 -8.53 -0.05 17.80
C ASP A 75 -7.76 0.56 19.01
N PRO A 76 -8.30 0.46 20.24
CA PRO A 76 -7.65 0.96 21.44
C PRO A 76 -6.50 0.07 21.93
N HIS A 77 -6.39 -1.18 21.47
CA HIS A 77 -5.35 -2.11 21.91
C HIS A 77 -4.03 -1.95 21.15
N ARG A 78 -4.00 -1.12 20.10
CA ARG A 78 -2.80 -0.87 19.31
C ARG A 78 -1.91 0.20 19.92
N ASP A 79 -0.60 0.00 19.76
CA ASP A 79 0.39 0.98 20.18
C ASP A 79 0.46 2.11 19.14
N LYS A 80 -0.32 3.17 19.39
CA LYS A 80 -0.39 4.34 18.49
C LYS A 80 0.92 5.13 18.41
N SER A 81 1.88 4.87 19.30
CA SER A 81 3.21 5.50 19.30
C SER A 81 4.20 4.84 18.33
N VAL A 82 3.85 3.67 17.78
CA VAL A 82 4.62 2.95 16.75
C VAL A 82 3.89 3.06 15.42
N ILE A 83 4.55 3.61 14.40
CA ILE A 83 3.91 4.01 13.14
C ILE A 83 4.69 3.43 11.96
N ALA A 84 4.05 2.61 11.12
CA ALA A 84 4.61 2.14 9.86
C ALA A 84 4.15 3.03 8.70
N VAL A 85 5.11 3.58 7.97
CA VAL A 85 4.89 4.38 6.76
C VAL A 85 5.04 3.47 5.55
N VAL A 86 3.95 3.22 4.84
CA VAL A 86 3.89 2.30 3.69
C VAL A 86 3.56 3.05 2.41
N GLU A 87 3.94 2.47 1.28
CA GLU A 87 3.69 3.05 -0.04
C GLU A 87 2.23 2.88 -0.47
N LYS A 88 1.71 1.66 -0.43
CA LYS A 88 0.38 1.31 -0.96
C LYS A 88 -0.45 0.48 0.02
N GLU A 89 -1.76 0.41 -0.23
CA GLU A 89 -2.73 -0.35 0.59
C GLU A 89 -2.37 -1.83 0.66
N THR A 90 -1.82 -2.39 -0.43
CA THR A 90 -1.40 -3.81 -0.46
C THR A 90 -0.20 -4.10 0.43
N ASP A 91 0.67 -3.13 0.67
CA ASP A 91 1.79 -3.28 1.61
C ASP A 91 1.28 -3.28 3.05
N LEU A 92 0.32 -2.39 3.37
CA LEU A 92 -0.36 -2.40 4.66
C LEU A 92 -0.99 -3.76 4.94
N LEU A 93 -1.78 -4.27 3.99
CA LEU A 93 -2.42 -5.58 4.11
C LEU A 93 -1.40 -6.70 4.33
N SER A 94 -0.27 -6.66 3.62
CA SER A 94 0.80 -7.65 3.75
C SER A 94 1.43 -7.63 5.15
N LEU A 95 1.71 -6.45 5.70
CA LEU A 95 2.25 -6.29 7.05
C LEU A 95 1.26 -6.70 8.14
N GLU A 96 -0.02 -6.35 7.97
CA GLU A 96 -1.08 -6.71 8.91
C GLU A 96 -1.30 -8.23 8.92
N ASN A 97 -1.30 -8.88 7.75
CA ASN A 97 -1.43 -10.34 7.61
C ASN A 97 -0.29 -11.12 8.27
N ALA A 98 0.89 -10.49 8.45
CA ALA A 98 1.99 -11.10 9.19
C ALA A 98 1.70 -11.23 10.70
N LYS A 99 0.67 -10.53 11.23
CA LYS A 99 0.22 -10.58 12.64
C LYS A 99 1.33 -10.32 13.68
N LYS A 100 2.35 -9.53 13.30
CA LYS A 100 3.48 -9.17 14.17
C LYS A 100 3.57 -7.68 14.46
N PHE A 101 3.00 -6.84 13.60
CA PHE A 101 3.01 -5.40 13.78
C PHE A 101 1.79 -4.96 14.59
N THR A 102 2.00 -4.35 15.75
CA THR A 102 0.94 -3.91 16.68
C THR A 102 0.72 -2.39 16.68
N GLY A 103 1.45 -1.68 15.81
CA GLY A 103 1.34 -0.24 15.67
C GLY A 103 0.21 0.18 14.73
N ARG A 104 0.24 1.46 14.34
CA ARG A 104 -0.63 2.02 13.29
C ARG A 104 0.13 2.24 11.99
N TYR A 105 -0.60 2.56 10.92
CA TYR A 105 -0.01 2.81 9.61
C TYR A 105 -0.24 4.25 9.12
N LEU A 106 0.52 4.62 8.10
CA LEU A 106 0.25 5.71 7.17
C LEU A 106 0.49 5.19 5.75
N VAL A 107 -0.53 5.22 4.90
CA VAL A 107 -0.39 4.96 3.45
C VAL A 107 -0.01 6.28 2.77
N VAL A 108 1.20 6.37 2.25
CA VAL A 108 1.73 7.59 1.61
C VAL A 108 1.24 7.74 0.17
N GLY A 109 1.03 6.63 -0.54
CA GLY A 109 0.73 6.59 -1.97
C GLY A 109 1.95 6.19 -2.81
N ASP A 110 1.71 5.78 -4.06
CA ASP A 110 2.73 5.24 -4.98
C ASP A 110 3.94 6.16 -5.16
N LEU A 111 5.13 5.66 -4.85
CA LEU A 111 6.37 6.43 -4.93
C LEU A 111 6.90 6.43 -6.37
N LYS A 112 6.77 7.58 -7.05
CA LYS A 112 7.22 7.73 -8.43
C LYS A 112 8.75 7.71 -8.53
N LYS A 113 9.27 7.18 -9.63
CA LYS A 113 10.72 7.14 -9.93
C LYS A 113 11.39 8.51 -10.13
N SER A 114 10.64 9.61 -10.06
CA SER A 114 11.17 10.98 -10.19
C SER A 114 12.04 11.40 -9.00
N GLY A 115 12.00 10.66 -7.88
CA GLY A 115 12.79 10.97 -6.68
C GLY A 115 12.24 12.15 -5.87
N ILE A 116 11.02 12.61 -6.14
CA ILE A 116 10.39 13.75 -5.45
C ILE A 116 9.03 13.33 -4.95
N LEU A 117 8.70 13.72 -3.70
CA LEU A 117 7.36 13.59 -3.14
C LEU A 117 6.40 14.54 -3.84
N ASP A 118 5.28 14.00 -4.33
CA ASP A 118 4.21 14.81 -4.90
C ASP A 118 3.37 15.52 -3.82
N THR A 119 2.43 16.36 -4.27
CA THR A 119 1.60 17.17 -3.38
C THR A 119 0.78 16.31 -2.42
N GLU A 120 0.23 15.20 -2.89
CA GLU A 120 -0.61 14.33 -2.09
C GLU A 120 0.22 13.64 -0.98
N GLN A 121 1.36 13.08 -1.35
CA GLN A 121 2.28 12.44 -0.41
C GLN A 121 2.74 13.40 0.68
N ARG A 122 3.06 14.66 0.31
CA ARG A 122 3.41 15.71 1.28
C ARG A 122 2.26 16.02 2.23
N LEU A 123 1.03 16.14 1.73
CA LEU A 123 -0.15 16.38 2.56
C LEU A 123 -0.40 15.23 3.55
N ARG A 124 -0.26 13.98 3.11
CA ARG A 124 -0.42 12.80 3.98
C ARG A 124 0.66 12.77 5.07
N LEU A 125 1.91 13.07 4.75
CA LEU A 125 2.99 13.19 5.74
C LEU A 125 2.76 14.35 6.71
N GLN A 126 2.27 15.50 6.25
CA GLN A 126 1.91 16.62 7.11
C GLN A 126 0.77 16.27 8.07
N SER A 127 -0.25 15.55 7.60
CA SER A 127 -1.34 15.03 8.43
C SER A 127 -0.80 14.15 9.56
N LEU A 128 0.14 13.24 9.26
CA LEU A 128 0.80 12.44 10.28
C LEU A 128 1.56 13.29 11.30
N LYS A 129 2.34 14.28 10.85
CA LYS A 129 3.11 15.17 11.75
C LYS A 129 2.19 15.96 12.68
N ALA A 130 1.09 16.50 12.17
CA ALA A 130 0.09 17.22 12.96
C ALA A 130 -0.49 16.29 14.03
N TRP A 131 -0.89 15.08 13.63
CA TRP A 131 -1.43 14.09 14.56
C TRP A 131 -0.42 13.70 15.65
N ILE A 132 0.87 13.49 15.32
CA ILE A 132 1.91 13.20 16.32
C ILE A 132 2.06 14.34 17.33
N LYS A 133 2.04 15.60 16.86
CA LYS A 133 2.12 16.77 17.76
C LYS A 133 0.96 16.83 18.73
N GLU A 134 -0.26 16.64 18.23
CA GLU A 134 -1.49 16.76 19.01
C GLU A 134 -1.71 15.57 19.95
N SER A 135 -1.49 14.35 19.46
CA SER A 135 -1.88 13.13 20.17
C SER A 135 -0.77 12.49 21.00
N LEU A 136 0.51 12.72 20.65
CA LEU A 136 1.66 12.09 21.29
C LEU A 136 2.61 13.12 21.96
N GLY A 137 2.19 14.37 22.10
CA GLY A 137 3.00 15.41 22.74
C GLY A 137 4.25 15.79 21.94
N GLY A 138 4.27 15.53 20.63
CA GLY A 138 5.35 15.98 19.73
C GLY A 138 6.20 14.87 19.12
N LYS A 139 6.28 13.68 19.74
CA LYS A 139 7.11 12.57 19.21
C LYS A 139 6.45 11.20 19.33
N ALA A 140 6.57 10.43 18.26
CA ALA A 140 6.29 8.99 18.24
C ALA A 140 7.49 8.21 18.82
N LYS A 141 7.23 7.07 19.44
CA LYS A 141 8.27 6.17 19.95
C LYS A 141 9.10 5.60 18.81
N GLU A 142 8.44 5.15 17.75
CA GLU A 142 9.10 4.62 16.57
C GLU A 142 8.32 4.91 15.29
N ILE A 143 9.02 5.34 14.26
CA ILE A 143 8.51 5.39 12.89
C ILE A 143 9.28 4.39 12.04
N VAL A 144 8.59 3.38 11.54
CA VAL A 144 9.14 2.36 10.64
C VAL A 144 8.87 2.79 9.20
N ILE A 145 9.92 3.04 8.43
CA ILE A 145 9.82 3.29 7.00
C ILE A 145 9.73 1.93 6.30
N ALA A 146 8.51 1.58 5.90
CA ALA A 146 8.11 0.29 5.34
C ALA A 146 7.75 0.42 3.86
N VAL A 147 8.65 1.03 3.10
CA VAL A 147 8.56 1.16 1.64
C VAL A 147 9.47 0.13 0.97
N ASN A 148 9.16 -0.26 -0.26
CA ASN A 148 9.90 -1.29 -0.98
C ASN A 148 11.39 -0.87 -1.13
N PRO A 149 12.36 -1.72 -0.74
CA PRO A 149 13.79 -1.41 -0.85
C PRO A 149 14.31 -1.53 -2.30
N ALA A 150 13.74 -0.74 -3.21
CA ALA A 150 14.24 -0.62 -4.57
C ALA A 150 15.18 0.60 -4.68
N PRO A 151 16.25 0.55 -5.50
CA PRO A 151 17.13 1.69 -5.72
C PRO A 151 16.37 2.98 -6.11
N SER A 152 15.30 2.85 -6.90
CA SER A 152 14.45 3.99 -7.28
C SER A 152 13.68 4.62 -6.12
N SER A 153 13.36 3.84 -5.10
CA SER A 153 12.54 4.26 -3.95
C SER A 153 13.39 4.70 -2.76
N ASP A 154 14.67 4.35 -2.73
CA ASP A 154 15.57 4.61 -1.59
C ASP A 154 15.82 6.10 -1.32
N LEU A 155 15.87 6.90 -2.38
CA LEU A 155 15.98 8.35 -2.27
C LEU A 155 14.72 8.94 -1.62
N ILE A 156 13.53 8.52 -2.05
CA ILE A 156 12.26 8.98 -1.47
C ILE A 156 12.12 8.51 -0.03
N ALA A 157 12.47 7.26 0.25
CA ALA A 157 12.49 6.72 1.59
C ALA A 157 13.40 7.55 2.52
N SER A 158 14.53 8.04 2.01
CA SER A 158 15.46 8.90 2.76
C SER A 158 14.88 10.29 3.00
N LEU A 159 14.17 10.86 2.02
CA LEU A 159 13.43 12.12 2.19
C LEU A 159 12.35 11.98 3.27
N ILE A 160 11.55 10.91 3.23
CA ILE A 160 10.53 10.62 4.25
C ILE A 160 11.19 10.47 5.63
N THR A 161 12.32 9.74 5.72
CA THR A 161 13.09 9.63 6.97
C THR A 161 13.48 11.01 7.50
N GLN A 162 14.05 11.89 6.67
CA GLN A 162 14.48 13.24 7.08
C GLN A 162 13.30 14.09 7.56
N GLU A 163 12.17 14.03 6.85
CA GLU A 163 10.94 14.78 7.16
C GLU A 163 10.31 14.34 8.48
N LEU A 164 10.42 13.07 8.85
CA LEU A 164 9.80 12.48 10.04
C LEU A 164 10.74 12.37 11.24
N LYS A 165 12.06 12.44 11.06
CA LYS A 165 13.07 12.35 12.13
C LYS A 165 12.81 13.30 13.31
N PRO A 166 12.38 14.57 13.12
CA PRO A 166 12.07 15.44 14.26
C PRO A 166 10.87 15.00 15.11
N PHE A 167 10.00 14.15 14.54
CA PHE A 167 8.73 13.70 15.13
C PHE A 167 8.79 12.28 15.69
N ALA A 168 9.98 11.70 15.81
CA ALA A 168 10.16 10.38 16.39
C ALA A 168 11.37 10.35 17.32
N GLU A 169 11.30 9.48 18.34
CA GLU A 169 12.48 9.10 19.13
C GLU A 169 13.42 8.24 18.28
N LYS A 170 12.84 7.33 17.48
CA LYS A 170 13.57 6.43 16.60
C LYS A 170 12.90 6.35 15.22
N VAL A 171 13.71 6.36 14.17
CA VAL A 171 13.27 6.02 12.81
C VAL A 171 14.00 4.77 12.36
N THR A 172 13.27 3.75 11.94
CA THR A 172 13.81 2.47 11.47
C THR A 172 13.35 2.15 10.06
N ARG A 173 13.94 1.12 9.46
CA ARG A 173 13.55 0.57 8.16
C ARG A 173 13.29 -0.91 8.31
N LEU A 174 12.44 -1.46 7.44
CA LEU A 174 12.29 -2.91 7.30
C LEU A 174 13.65 -3.58 7.05
N GLY A 175 13.77 -4.82 7.51
CA GLY A 175 14.95 -5.64 7.25
C GLY A 175 15.12 -5.93 5.77
N ARG A 176 16.36 -5.89 5.30
CA ARG A 176 16.77 -6.45 4.01
C ARG A 176 17.42 -7.81 4.29
N GLY A 177 17.05 -8.83 3.53
CA GLY A 177 17.57 -10.18 3.72
C GLY A 177 16.95 -11.20 2.77
N ILE A 178 17.43 -12.43 2.89
CA ILE A 178 17.02 -13.55 2.04
C ILE A 178 15.63 -14.05 2.48
N PRO A 179 14.66 -14.23 1.57
CA PRO A 179 13.35 -14.78 1.91
C PRO A 179 13.47 -16.22 2.41
N THR A 180 12.66 -16.60 3.39
CA THR A 180 12.59 -18.00 3.84
C THR A 180 12.17 -18.91 2.69
N GLY A 181 12.95 -19.96 2.43
CA GLY A 181 12.73 -20.89 1.32
C GLY A 181 13.34 -20.44 -0.02
N GLY A 182 14.00 -19.28 -0.07
CA GLY A 182 14.85 -18.89 -1.20
C GLY A 182 16.23 -19.56 -1.14
N GLU A 183 16.85 -19.78 -2.29
CA GLU A 183 18.20 -20.31 -2.39
C GLU A 183 19.22 -19.17 -2.48
N ILE A 184 20.35 -19.32 -1.79
CA ILE A 184 21.41 -18.30 -1.72
C ILE A 184 21.95 -17.94 -3.13
N GLU A 185 21.99 -18.92 -4.04
CA GLU A 185 22.49 -18.72 -5.41
C GLU A 185 21.66 -17.72 -6.24
N PHE A 186 20.41 -17.47 -5.86
CA PHE A 186 19.52 -16.51 -6.53
C PHE A 186 19.41 -15.16 -5.83
N ALA A 187 20.09 -14.98 -4.70
CA ALA A 187 20.12 -13.69 -4.00
C ALA A 187 21.13 -12.75 -4.65
N ASP A 188 20.75 -11.48 -4.81
CA ASP A 188 21.67 -10.44 -5.30
C ASP A 188 22.72 -10.07 -4.23
N GLU A 189 23.84 -9.50 -4.68
CA GLU A 189 24.97 -9.13 -3.83
C GLU A 189 24.58 -8.18 -2.68
N GLU A 190 23.64 -7.26 -2.92
CA GLU A 190 23.22 -6.28 -1.92
C GLU A 190 22.40 -6.96 -0.81
N THR A 191 21.46 -7.83 -1.18
CA THR A 191 20.69 -8.65 -0.25
C THR A 191 21.60 -9.52 0.61
N LEU A 192 22.61 -10.17 0.01
CA LEU A 192 23.60 -10.99 0.74
C LEU A 192 24.43 -10.15 1.71
N ARG A 193 24.90 -8.97 1.28
CA ARG A 193 25.68 -8.05 2.14
C ARG A 193 24.87 -7.60 3.35
N GLU A 194 23.60 -7.22 3.16
CA GLU A 194 22.72 -6.79 4.24
C GLU A 194 22.39 -7.95 5.20
N ALA A 195 22.10 -9.15 4.66
CA ALA A 195 21.88 -10.35 5.47
C ALA A 195 23.11 -10.67 6.34
N LEU A 196 24.33 -10.62 5.76
CA LEU A 196 25.58 -10.82 6.49
C LEU A 196 25.84 -9.72 7.52
N THR A 197 25.49 -8.46 7.24
CA THR A 197 25.69 -7.33 8.17
C THR A 197 24.81 -7.48 9.42
N ARG A 198 23.61 -8.04 9.26
CA ARG A 198 22.66 -8.26 10.36
C ARG A 198 22.73 -9.68 10.95
N ARG A 199 23.79 -10.43 10.63
CA ARG A 199 24.02 -11.75 11.24
C ARG A 199 24.33 -11.55 12.73
N GLY A 200 23.58 -12.24 13.58
CA GLY A 200 23.85 -12.41 15.00
C GLY A 200 24.30 -13.83 15.21
#